data_AF-A0A1Y2NRP1-F1
#
_entry.id   AF-A0A1Y2NRP1-F1
#
_cell.length_a   1.000
_cell.length_b   1.000
_cell.length_c   1.000
_cell.angle_alpha   90.00
_cell.angle_beta   90.00
_cell.angle_gamma   90.00
#
_symmetry.space_group_name_H-M   'P 1'
#
loop_
_entity.id
_entity.type
_entity.pdbx_description
1 polymer ?
#
loop_
_entity_poly.entity_id
_entity_poly.type
_entity_poly.pdbx_seq_one_letter_code
_entity_poly.pdbx_strand_id
1 'polypeptide(L)'
;MDEMVFLEPVRVGDLVHVKAQVNWTGRSSMEVGVRVLAERWNESTPATQVGSAYLVFAAVDADGRPRPVPPVIPETERDKRRYQEAQIRRTHRLARRRAIKELRERRAAEGIDD
;
A
#
# COMPACT_ATOMS: atom_id res chain seq x y z
N MET A 1 -0.53 -2.91 -5.48
CA MET A 1 -0.08 -1.61 -4.96
C MET A 1 -1.23 -0.64 -5.10
N ASP A 2 -1.51 0.18 -4.08
CA ASP A 2 -2.62 1.15 -4.16
C ASP A 2 -2.11 2.49 -4.70
N GLU A 3 -1.09 3.04 -4.05
CA GLU A 3 -0.51 4.34 -4.40
C GLU A 3 0.97 4.39 -4.02
N MET A 4 1.75 5.13 -4.82
CA MET A 4 3.13 5.50 -4.54
C MET A 4 3.31 6.97 -4.88
N VAL A 5 3.93 7.70 -3.96
CA VAL A 5 4.22 9.13 -4.12
C VAL A 5 5.71 9.33 -3.90
N PHE A 6 6.35 10.00 -4.86
CA PHE A 6 7.73 10.48 -4.76
C PHE A 6 7.68 11.98 -4.52
N LEU A 7 8.24 12.42 -3.40
CA LEU A 7 8.26 13.82 -2.97
C LEU A 7 9.57 14.49 -3.37
N GLU A 8 10.68 13.77 -3.25
CA GLU A 8 12.03 14.26 -3.52
C GLU A 8 12.91 13.16 -4.13
N PRO A 9 13.94 13.52 -4.92
CA PRO A 9 14.86 12.54 -5.48
C PRO A 9 15.82 11.98 -4.42
N VAL A 10 16.04 10.67 -4.51
CA VAL A 10 17.14 9.96 -3.84
C VAL A 10 18.38 10.03 -4.73
N ARG A 11 19.53 10.37 -4.16
CA ARG A 11 20.81 10.52 -4.84
C ARG A 11 21.73 9.34 -4.53
N VAL A 12 22.73 9.14 -5.39
CA VAL A 12 23.79 8.16 -5.14
C VAL A 12 24.52 8.54 -3.85
N GLY A 13 24.67 7.57 -2.96
CA GLY A 13 25.29 7.76 -1.65
C GLY A 13 24.32 8.12 -0.52
N ASP A 14 23.04 8.42 -0.81
CA ASP A 14 22.05 8.61 0.25
C ASP A 14 21.84 7.32 1.05
N LEU A 15 21.70 7.46 2.37
CA LEU A 15 21.23 6.37 3.22
C LEU A 15 19.69 6.39 3.24
N VAL A 16 19.08 5.31 2.76
CA VAL A 16 17.62 5.20 2.65
C VAL A 16 17.05 4.43 3.84
N HIS A 17 16.14 5.07 4.57
CA HIS A 17 15.39 4.46 5.67
C HIS A 17 13.96 4.18 5.23
N VAL A 18 13.56 2.92 5.26
CA VAL A 18 12.19 2.51 4.94
C VAL A 18 11.48 2.10 6.22
N LYS A 19 10.42 2.81 6.58
CA LYS A 19 9.57 2.50 7.73
C LYS A 19 8.23 1.99 7.23
N ALA A 20 7.85 0.78 7.62
CA ALA A 20 6.62 0.14 7.21
C ALA A 20 5.78 -0.29 8.42
N GLN A 21 4.46 -0.20 8.29
CA GLN A 21 3.52 -0.63 9.33
C GLN A 21 2.24 -1.14 8.69
N VAL A 22 1.66 -2.21 9.25
CA VAL A 22 0.32 -2.67 8.89
C VAL A 22 -0.69 -1.64 9.39
N ASN A 23 -1.40 -0.99 8.45
CA ASN A 23 -2.41 0.01 8.76
C ASN A 23 -3.80 -0.61 8.87
N TRP A 24 -4.06 -1.71 8.17
CA TRP A 24 -5.36 -2.37 8.15
C TRP A 24 -5.23 -3.85 7.76
N THR A 25 -6.13 -4.68 8.28
CA THR A 25 -6.23 -6.12 7.96
C THR A 25 -7.66 -6.50 7.64
N GLY A 26 -7.84 -7.31 6.60
CA GLY A 26 -9.09 -7.98 6.26
C GLY A 26 -9.05 -9.46 6.65
N ARG A 27 -9.86 -10.29 5.99
CA ARG A 27 -9.85 -11.74 6.21
C ARG A 27 -8.46 -12.34 5.93
N SER A 28 -7.94 -12.12 4.72
CA SER A 28 -6.69 -12.72 4.23
C SER A 28 -5.77 -11.70 3.56
N SER A 29 -6.00 -10.41 3.83
CA SER A 29 -5.26 -9.32 3.17
C SER A 29 -4.87 -8.27 4.20
N MET A 30 -3.77 -7.57 3.95
CA MET A 30 -3.32 -6.47 4.80
C MET A 30 -2.90 -5.28 3.94
N GLU A 31 -3.19 -4.09 4.42
CA GLU A 31 -2.61 -2.86 3.88
C GLU A 31 -1.42 -2.44 4.74
N VAL A 32 -0.29 -2.17 4.09
CA VAL A 32 0.95 -1.72 4.71
C VAL A 32 1.26 -0.31 4.22
N GLY A 33 1.32 0.64 5.14
CA GLY A 33 1.80 1.99 4.87
C GLY A 33 3.31 2.04 4.96
N VAL A 34 3.95 2.68 3.99
CA VAL A 34 5.39 2.82 3.88
C VAL A 34 5.77 4.29 3.84
N ARG A 35 6.74 4.68 4.65
CA ARG A 35 7.40 5.99 4.62
C ARG A 35 8.87 5.78 4.28
N VAL A 36 9.33 6.45 3.23
CA VAL A 36 10.72 6.40 2.77
C VAL A 36 11.38 7.71 3.14
N LEU A 37 12.49 7.64 3.87
CA LEU A 37 13.32 8.77 4.24
C LEU A 37 14.70 8.60 3.60
N ALA A 38 15.34 9.69 3.23
CA ALA A 38 16.72 9.71 2.78
C ALA A 38 17.55 10.64 3.69
N GLU A 39 18.69 10.14 4.12
CA GLU A 39 19.71 10.87 4.86
C GLU A 39 20.89 11.13 3.93
N ARG A 40 21.28 12.39 3.78
CA ARG A 40 22.35 12.80 2.86
C ARG A 40 23.69 12.54 3.54
N TRP A 41 24.54 11.70 2.94
CA TRP A 41 25.80 11.27 3.56
C TRP A 41 26.79 12.41 3.85
N ASN A 42 26.70 13.51 3.09
CA ASN A 42 27.59 14.66 3.14
C ASN A 42 27.01 15.86 3.90
N GLU A 43 25.81 15.73 4.48
CA GLU A 43 25.15 16.82 5.20
C GLU A 43 24.75 16.35 6.59
N SER A 44 24.98 17.19 7.60
CA SER A 44 24.48 16.93 8.96
C SER A 44 23.04 17.43 9.11
N THR A 45 22.14 16.95 8.26
CA THR A 45 20.70 17.29 8.30
C THR A 45 19.85 16.07 8.67
N PRO A 46 18.67 16.27 9.31
CA PRO A 46 17.75 15.17 9.58
C PRO A 46 17.28 14.50 8.29
N ALA A 47 17.02 13.19 8.35
CA ALA A 47 16.50 12.45 7.21
C ALA A 47 15.18 13.05 6.67
N THR A 48 15.14 13.33 5.37
CA THR A 48 13.99 13.94 4.68
C THR A 48 13.08 12.87 4.09
N GLN A 49 11.77 13.07 4.15
CA GLN A 49 10.85 12.15 3.51
C GLN A 49 10.88 12.32 1.99
N VAL A 50 11.35 11.29 1.30
CA VAL A 50 11.47 11.27 -0.16
C VAL A 50 10.30 10.55 -0.84
N GLY A 51 9.55 9.74 -0.10
CA GLY A 51 8.38 9.08 -0.65
C GLY A 51 7.50 8.38 0.37
N SER A 52 6.36 7.92 -0.12
CA SER A 52 5.42 7.08 0.63
C SER A 52 4.69 6.12 -0.30
N ALA A 53 4.24 5.00 0.25
CA ALA A 53 3.42 4.06 -0.50
C ALA A 53 2.39 3.37 0.40
N TYR A 54 1.29 2.94 -0.22
CA TYR A 54 0.31 2.05 0.38
C TYR A 54 0.28 0.74 -0.41
N LEU A 55 0.72 -0.32 0.23
CA LEU A 55 0.86 -1.65 -0.36
C LEU A 55 -0.25 -2.56 0.16
N VAL A 56 -0.73 -3.47 -0.67
CA VAL A 56 -1.74 -4.47 -0.28
C VAL A 56 -1.14 -5.84 -0.51
N PHE A 57 -1.11 -6.64 0.55
CA PHE A 57 -0.61 -8.00 0.54
C PHE A 57 -1.77 -8.98 0.77
N ALA A 58 -1.67 -10.16 0.17
CA ALA A 58 -2.54 -11.30 0.45
C ALA A 58 -1.71 -12.35 1.20
N ALA A 59 -2.21 -12.83 2.33
CA ALA A 59 -1.61 -13.95 3.03
C ALA A 59 -2.06 -15.25 2.38
N VAL A 60 -1.11 -16.11 2.03
CA VAL A 60 -1.35 -17.43 1.43
C VAL A 60 -0.71 -18.54 2.26
N ASP A 61 -1.27 -19.74 2.18
CA ASP A 61 -0.64 -20.96 2.71
C ASP A 61 0.37 -21.56 1.71
N ALA A 62 0.89 -22.76 2.03
CA ALA A 62 1.86 -23.45 1.19
C ALA A 62 1.31 -23.86 -0.19
N ASP A 63 0.00 -23.99 -0.33
CA ASP A 63 -0.69 -24.31 -1.58
C ASP A 63 -1.09 -23.05 -2.37
N GLY A 64 -0.71 -21.87 -1.88
CA GLY A 64 -1.08 -20.58 -2.48
C GLY A 64 -2.52 -20.16 -2.20
N ARG A 65 -3.25 -20.84 -1.30
CA ARG A 65 -4.64 -20.49 -0.98
C ARG A 65 -4.70 -19.39 0.08
N PRO A 66 -5.68 -18.47 0.02
CA PRO A 66 -5.79 -17.39 1.00
C PRO A 66 -5.98 -17.92 2.42
N ARG A 67 -5.09 -17.51 3.34
CA ARG A 67 -5.17 -17.86 4.76
C ARG A 67 -5.61 -16.66 5.62
N PRO A 68 -6.29 -16.88 6.76
CA PRO A 68 -6.67 -15.79 7.64
C PRO A 68 -5.45 -15.10 8.25
N VAL A 69 -5.59 -13.78 8.48
CA VAL A 69 -4.59 -12.96 9.19
C VAL A 69 -5.18 -12.42 10.50
N PRO A 70 -4.37 -12.24 11.56
CA PRO A 70 -4.83 -11.58 12.78
C PRO A 70 -5.30 -10.15 12.50
N PRO A 71 -6.35 -9.66 13.19
CA PRO A 71 -6.76 -8.27 13.06
C PRO A 71 -5.70 -7.33 13.65
N VAL A 72 -5.38 -6.26 12.93
CA VAL A 72 -4.57 -5.16 13.49
C VAL A 72 -5.43 -4.32 14.43
N ILE A 73 -4.90 -4.05 15.63
CA ILE A 73 -5.54 -3.23 16.66
C ILE A 73 -4.78 -1.90 16.74
N PRO A 74 -5.37 -0.76 16.32
CA PRO A 74 -4.70 0.53 16.42
C PRO A 74 -4.67 1.01 17.87
N GLU A 75 -3.47 1.31 18.38
CA GLU A 75 -3.27 1.70 19.78
C GLU A 75 -3.22 3.23 19.95
N THR A 76 -2.49 3.92 19.09
CA THR A 76 -2.32 5.38 19.17
C THR A 76 -3.30 6.13 18.27
N GLU A 77 -3.50 7.43 18.52
CA GLU A 77 -4.29 8.29 17.60
C GLU A 77 -3.73 8.30 16.17
N ARG A 78 -2.40 8.17 16.02
CA ARG A 78 -1.76 8.05 14.71
C ARG A 78 -2.13 6.74 14.02
N ASP A 79 -2.23 5.65 14.77
CA ASP A 79 -2.64 4.34 14.24
C ASP A 79 -4.13 4.35 13.86
N LYS A 80 -4.97 4.91 14.72
CA LYS A 80 -6.42 5.04 14.46
C LYS A 80 -6.67 5.83 13.18
N ARG A 81 -5.98 6.96 13.00
CA ARG A 81 -6.05 7.75 11.76
C ARG A 81 -5.64 6.93 10.54
N ARG A 82 -4.48 6.26 10.59
CA ARG A 82 -3.99 5.40 9.49
C ARG A 82 -4.96 4.27 9.16
N TYR A 83 -5.57 3.67 10.18
CA TYR A 83 -6.57 2.61 10.03
C TYR A 83 -7.83 3.10 9.30
N GLN A 84 -8.36 4.25 9.71
CA GLN A 84 -9.53 4.87 9.05
C GLN A 84 -9.22 5.24 7.60
N GLU A 85 -8.08 5.88 7.35
CA GLU A 85 -7.63 6.20 5.98
C GLU A 85 -7.48 4.94 5.11
N ALA A 86 -6.98 3.85 5.68
CA ALA A 86 -6.84 2.56 4.98
C ALA A 86 -8.18 1.93 4.60
N GLN A 87 -9.21 2.11 5.44
CA GLN A 87 -10.58 1.65 5.11
C GLN A 87 -11.15 2.45 3.92
N ILE A 88 -10.89 3.76 3.86
CA ILE A 88 -11.30 4.61 2.73
C ILE A 88 -10.60 4.13 1.46
N ARG A 89 -9.26 4.02 1.47
CA ARG A 89 -8.48 3.50 0.33
C ARG A 89 -8.98 2.13 -0.15
N ARG A 90 -9.25 1.20 0.78
CA ARG A 90 -9.84 -0.11 0.45
C ARG A 90 -11.15 0.02 -0.30
N THR A 91 -12.03 0.92 0.13
CA THR A 91 -13.34 1.13 -0.50
C THR A 91 -13.17 1.58 -1.95
N HIS A 92 -12.32 2.57 -2.18
CA HIS A 92 -11.99 3.03 -3.54
C HIS A 92 -11.36 1.92 -4.40
N ARG A 93 -10.43 1.16 -3.83
CA ARG A 93 -9.77 0.05 -4.52
C ARG A 93 -10.75 -1.03 -4.98
N LEU A 94 -11.72 -1.40 -4.14
CA LEU A 94 -12.75 -2.39 -4.50
C LEU A 94 -13.71 -1.86 -5.57
N ALA A 95 -14.15 -0.60 -5.45
CA ALA A 95 -14.99 0.03 -6.45
C ALA A 95 -14.28 0.10 -7.82
N ARG A 96 -13.03 0.56 -7.85
CA ARG A 96 -12.20 0.60 -9.06
C ARG A 96 -12.03 -0.79 -9.69
N ARG A 97 -11.71 -1.80 -8.88
CA ARG A 97 -11.54 -3.18 -9.36
C ARG A 97 -12.84 -3.73 -9.97
N ARG A 98 -13.99 -3.44 -9.36
CA ARG A 98 -15.31 -3.85 -9.88
C ARG A 98 -15.59 -3.20 -11.23
N ALA A 99 -15.43 -1.88 -11.35
CA ALA A 99 -15.66 -1.16 -12.59
C ALA A 99 -14.75 -1.64 -13.74
N ILE A 100 -13.47 -1.89 -13.46
CA ILE A 100 -12.53 -2.45 -14.46
C ILE A 100 -12.96 -3.85 -14.89
N LYS A 101 -13.42 -4.69 -13.96
CA LYS A 101 -13.89 -6.05 -14.28
C LYS A 101 -15.13 -6.01 -15.17
N GLU A 102 -16.12 -5.19 -14.83
CA GLU A 102 -17.35 -5.03 -15.62
C GLU A 102 -17.05 -4.51 -17.04
N LEU A 103 -16.11 -3.56 -17.18
CA LEU A 103 -15.67 -3.07 -18.49
C LEU A 103 -15.02 -4.18 -19.33
N ARG A 104 -14.18 -5.02 -18.71
CA ARG A 104 -13.52 -6.15 -19.39
C ARG A 104 -14.54 -7.18 -19.86
N GLU A 105 -15.49 -7.54 -19.00
CA GLU A 105 -16.55 -8.50 -19.35
C GLU A 105 -17.42 -7.99 -20.51
N ARG A 106 -17.76 -6.68 -20.52
CA ARG A 106 -18.50 -6.08 -21.63
C ARG A 106 -17.73 -6.11 -22.94
N ARG A 107 -16.44 -5.75 -22.93
CA ARG A 107 -15.59 -5.77 -24.13
C ARG A 107 -15.41 -7.17 -24.71
N ALA A 108 -15.23 -8.18 -23.86
CA ALA A 108 -15.16 -9.56 -24.29
C ALA A 108 -16.49 -10.02 -24.94
N ALA A 109 -17.64 -9.60 -24.40
CA ALA A 109 -18.94 -9.87 -25.00
C ALA A 109 -19.18 -9.18 -26.36
N GLU A 110 -18.52 -8.05 -26.59
CA GLU A 110 -18.52 -7.30 -27.86
C GLU A 110 -17.50 -7.86 -28.89
N GLY A 111 -16.73 -8.90 -28.53
CA GLY A 111 -15.73 -9.52 -29.40
C GLY A 111 -14.46 -8.67 -29.59
N ILE A 112 -14.23 -7.70 -28.70
CA ILE A 112 -13.05 -6.84 -28.70
C ILE A 112 -12.11 -7.34 -27.59
N ASP A 113 -11.45 -8.46 -27.86
CA ASP A 113 -10.32 -8.93 -27.04
C ASP A 113 -9.01 -8.32 -27.57
N ASP A 114 -8.11 -7.95 -26.63
CA ASP A 114 -6.74 -7.47 -26.89
C ASP A 114 -5.77 -8.65 -27.01
#